data_AF-A0A4R9QMQ1-F1
#
_entry.id   AF-A0A4R9QMQ1-F1
#
_cell.length_a   1.000
_cell.length_b   1.000
_cell.length_c   1.000
_cell.angle_alpha   90.00
_cell.angle_beta   90.00
_cell.angle_gamma   90.00
#
_symmetry.space_group_name_H-M   'P 1'
#
loop_
_entity.id
_entity.type
_entity.pdbx_description
1 polymer ?
#
loop_
_entity_poly.entity_id
_entity_poly.type
_entity_poly.pdbx_seq_one_letter_code
_entity_poly.pdbx_strand_id
1 'polypeptide(L)'
;MISILCRFMLACLLLPCLWAAALAQDVSFPELSSAVGGRQDVTYLDLAKMVVPDLKAGANGFYVGSAPIDVRDILGGEEGGSPPETVNLPNAAALAVKAGGKDRLAMLFDLGQSQDSAEGFAVLALYDLAGKPKLLDAVNVAVDRLTSFREPAKVSIAAGDDAIVTTSTHFNSNQGYAGTMVIMVRNDRFSLIDAIYTFDENYCAYRRTQNLAFQRLGGQKPYARLKATVTDATVPSGESCDEVSPKASSQDISVTYRWDKAKSRYVRNSDAFEKLSAENAKRF
;
A
#
# COMPACT_ATOMS: atom_id res chain seq x y z
N MET A 1 -39.32 -39.80 -17.76
CA MET A 1 -37.84 -39.80 -17.78
C MET A 1 -37.24 -38.61 -18.54
N ILE A 2 -37.82 -38.16 -19.66
CA ILE A 2 -37.30 -37.04 -20.49
C ILE A 2 -37.27 -35.69 -19.73
N SER A 3 -38.26 -35.40 -18.87
CA SER A 3 -38.34 -34.13 -18.14
C SER A 3 -37.25 -33.94 -17.06
N ILE A 4 -36.74 -35.04 -16.48
CA ILE A 4 -35.69 -34.99 -15.46
C ILE A 4 -34.31 -34.81 -16.12
N LEU A 5 -34.08 -35.44 -17.28
CA LEU A 5 -32.86 -35.24 -18.07
C LEU A 5 -32.73 -33.80 -18.59
N CYS A 6 -33.83 -33.18 -19.05
CA CYS A 6 -33.79 -31.79 -19.51
C CYS A 6 -33.50 -30.78 -18.39
N ARG A 7 -33.98 -31.03 -17.15
CA ARG A 7 -33.67 -30.18 -16.00
C ARG A 7 -32.23 -30.33 -15.52
N PHE A 8 -31.66 -31.54 -15.61
CA PHE A 8 -30.24 -31.77 -15.33
C PHE A 8 -29.31 -31.10 -16.36
N MET A 9 -29.65 -31.15 -17.65
CA MET A 9 -28.86 -30.47 -18.68
C MET A 9 -28.91 -28.94 -18.55
N LEU A 10 -30.05 -28.36 -18.18
CA LEU A 10 -30.16 -26.91 -17.95
C LEU A 10 -29.37 -26.45 -16.71
N ALA A 11 -29.29 -27.29 -15.67
CA ALA A 11 -28.47 -27.02 -14.49
C ALA A 11 -26.96 -27.09 -14.81
N CYS A 12 -26.52 -28.06 -15.61
CA CYS A 12 -25.12 -28.20 -16.03
C CYS A 12 -24.65 -27.10 -17.00
N LEU A 13 -25.53 -26.50 -17.79
CA LEU A 13 -25.22 -25.39 -18.70
C LEU A 13 -25.10 -24.02 -18.01
N LEU A 14 -25.63 -23.87 -16.80
CA LEU A 14 -25.55 -22.62 -16.00
C LEU A 14 -24.40 -22.61 -14.98
N LEU A 15 -23.72 -23.75 -14.79
CA LEU A 15 -22.59 -23.91 -13.87
C LEU A 15 -21.23 -23.32 -14.32
N PRO A 16 -20.93 -23.02 -15.61
CA PRO A 16 -19.61 -22.48 -15.96
C PRO A 16 -19.38 -21.00 -15.61
N CYS A 17 -20.42 -20.23 -15.24
CA CYS A 17 -20.31 -18.77 -15.13
C CYS A 17 -20.28 -18.22 -13.69
N LEU A 18 -20.07 -19.06 -12.67
CA LEU A 18 -20.01 -18.59 -11.27
C LEU A 18 -18.59 -18.44 -10.70
N TRP A 19 -17.56 -18.70 -11.51
CA TRP A 19 -16.17 -18.40 -11.15
C TRP A 19 -15.62 -17.25 -11.98
N ALA A 20 -16.29 -16.10 -11.91
CA ALA A 20 -15.51 -14.87 -11.89
C ALA A 20 -14.77 -14.89 -10.55
N ALA A 21 -13.55 -15.46 -10.53
CA ALA A 21 -12.60 -15.05 -9.52
C ALA A 21 -12.60 -13.52 -9.58
N ALA A 22 -13.05 -12.87 -8.51
CA ALA A 22 -12.90 -11.44 -8.38
C ALA A 22 -11.39 -11.20 -8.46
N LEU A 23 -10.91 -10.87 -9.66
CA LEU A 23 -9.51 -10.54 -9.89
C LEU A 23 -9.24 -9.41 -8.90
N ALA A 24 -8.40 -9.68 -7.91
CA ALA A 24 -7.71 -8.62 -7.22
C ALA A 24 -7.12 -7.77 -8.34
N GLN A 25 -7.62 -6.56 -8.51
CA GLN A 25 -7.12 -5.70 -9.55
C GLN A 25 -5.76 -5.24 -9.07
N ASP A 26 -4.73 -5.90 -9.61
CA ASP A 26 -3.35 -5.74 -9.22
C ASP A 26 -2.86 -4.32 -9.48
N VAL A 27 -1.78 -3.96 -8.78
CA VAL A 27 -1.03 -2.73 -9.07
C VAL A 27 -0.53 -2.81 -10.51
N SER A 28 -0.77 -1.73 -11.26
CA SER A 28 -0.28 -1.57 -12.62
C SER A 28 0.83 -0.53 -12.67
N PHE A 29 1.72 -0.68 -13.64
CA PHE A 29 2.81 0.26 -13.91
C PHE A 29 2.66 0.80 -15.34
N PRO A 30 1.67 1.70 -15.59
CA PRO A 30 1.41 2.19 -16.92
C PRO A 30 2.54 3.09 -17.43
N GLU A 31 2.79 3.03 -18.74
CA GLU A 31 3.54 4.08 -19.43
C GLU A 31 2.82 5.42 -19.25
N LEU A 32 3.51 6.47 -18.80
CA LEU A 32 2.83 7.73 -18.50
C LEU A 32 2.18 8.36 -19.74
N SER A 33 2.76 8.15 -20.92
CA SER A 33 2.18 8.62 -22.19
C SER A 33 0.93 7.84 -22.63
N SER A 34 0.59 6.74 -21.96
CA SER A 34 -0.57 5.91 -22.31
C SER A 34 -1.88 6.48 -21.76
N ALA A 35 -2.96 6.13 -22.46
CA ALA A 35 -4.35 6.43 -22.13
C ALA A 35 -4.78 5.87 -20.76
N VAL A 36 -5.48 6.67 -19.94
CA VAL A 36 -6.02 6.21 -18.65
C VAL A 36 -7.34 5.47 -18.85
N GLY A 37 -7.43 4.20 -18.42
CA GLY A 37 -8.69 3.47 -18.40
C GLY A 37 -9.41 3.38 -19.76
N GLY A 38 -8.65 3.31 -20.86
CA GLY A 38 -9.19 3.27 -22.23
C GLY A 38 -9.68 4.62 -22.78
N ARG A 39 -9.52 5.72 -22.03
CA ARG A 39 -9.85 7.07 -22.49
C ARG A 39 -8.81 7.60 -23.47
N GLN A 40 -9.25 8.29 -24.53
CA GLN A 40 -8.33 8.89 -25.50
C GLN A 40 -7.98 10.36 -25.20
N ASP A 41 -8.71 10.99 -24.28
CA ASP A 41 -8.60 12.42 -23.97
C ASP A 41 -7.68 12.72 -22.77
N VAL A 42 -7.17 11.70 -22.08
CA VAL A 42 -6.30 11.84 -20.90
C VAL A 42 -5.27 10.72 -20.84
N THR A 43 -4.04 11.09 -20.54
CA THR A 43 -2.92 10.17 -20.29
C THR A 43 -2.55 10.12 -18.80
N TYR A 44 -1.81 9.09 -18.38
CA TYR A 44 -1.27 9.04 -17.02
C TYR A 44 -0.28 10.19 -16.73
N LEU A 45 0.37 10.74 -17.77
CA LEU A 45 1.21 11.93 -17.70
C LEU A 45 0.39 13.18 -17.36
N ASP A 46 -0.82 13.31 -17.92
CA ASP A 46 -1.71 14.42 -17.58
C ASP A 46 -2.14 14.36 -16.11
N LEU A 47 -2.33 13.15 -15.57
CA LEU A 47 -2.58 12.96 -14.14
C LEU A 47 -1.34 13.26 -13.31
N ALA A 48 -0.17 12.74 -13.69
CA ALA A 48 1.10 12.99 -13.01
C ALA A 48 1.44 14.49 -12.95
N LYS A 49 1.09 15.26 -14.00
CA LYS A 49 1.22 16.72 -14.03
C LYS A 49 0.31 17.45 -13.05
N MET A 50 -0.72 16.82 -12.50
CA MET A 50 -1.48 17.41 -11.38
C MET A 50 -0.68 17.38 -10.07
N VAL A 51 0.33 16.50 -9.97
CA VAL A 51 1.23 16.39 -8.81
C VAL A 51 2.55 17.12 -9.07
N VAL A 52 3.15 16.95 -10.24
CA VAL A 52 4.39 17.64 -10.66
C VAL A 52 4.10 18.48 -11.91
N PRO A 53 3.73 19.77 -11.78
CA PRO A 53 3.14 20.57 -12.86
C PRO A 53 3.93 20.65 -14.17
N ASP A 54 5.26 20.69 -14.08
CA ASP A 54 6.16 20.83 -15.22
C ASP A 54 6.77 19.49 -15.69
N LEU A 55 6.24 18.35 -15.20
CA LEU A 55 6.73 17.02 -15.53
C LEU A 55 6.70 16.75 -17.04
N LYS A 56 7.82 16.27 -17.58
CA LYS A 56 7.98 16.00 -19.01
C LYS A 56 8.96 14.85 -19.23
N ALA A 57 8.93 14.26 -20.41
CA ALA A 57 9.92 13.24 -20.78
C ALA A 57 11.34 13.85 -20.73
N GLY A 58 12.24 13.17 -20.03
CA GLY A 58 13.66 13.46 -19.94
C GLY A 58 14.47 12.69 -20.98
N ALA A 59 15.74 13.06 -21.12
CA ALA A 59 16.65 12.47 -22.12
C ALA A 59 17.06 11.01 -21.80
N ASN A 60 16.92 10.59 -20.53
CA ASN A 60 17.29 9.27 -20.01
C ASN A 60 16.13 8.26 -20.05
N GLY A 61 14.99 8.60 -20.67
CA GLY A 61 13.80 7.76 -20.68
C GLY A 61 12.94 7.87 -19.41
N PHE A 62 13.36 8.63 -18.41
CA PHE A 62 12.55 8.96 -17.23
C PHE A 62 11.84 10.29 -17.41
N TYR A 63 10.90 10.61 -16.53
CA TYR A 63 10.22 11.89 -16.52
C TYR A 63 10.89 12.83 -15.54
N VAL A 64 11.14 14.06 -15.96
CA VAL A 64 11.84 15.09 -15.19
C VAL A 64 10.91 16.27 -14.93
N GLY A 65 11.03 16.87 -13.75
CA GLY A 65 10.26 18.04 -13.35
C GLY A 65 10.88 18.73 -12.14
N SER A 66 10.30 19.85 -11.76
CA SER A 66 10.59 20.54 -10.50
C SER A 66 9.91 19.84 -9.32
N ALA A 67 9.95 20.47 -8.14
CA ALA A 67 9.24 19.99 -6.96
C ALA A 67 7.74 19.76 -7.24
N PRO A 68 7.11 18.76 -6.59
CA PRO A 68 5.68 18.55 -6.63
C PRO A 68 4.91 19.72 -6.01
N ILE A 69 3.59 19.71 -6.17
CA ILE A 69 2.68 20.54 -5.37
C ILE A 69 2.90 20.30 -3.88
N ASP A 70 2.52 21.28 -3.07
CA ASP A 70 2.52 21.12 -1.61
C ASP A 70 1.55 20.01 -1.20
N VAL A 71 2.03 19.09 -0.37
CA VAL A 71 1.27 17.96 0.15
C VAL A 71 1.55 17.79 1.62
N ARG A 72 0.51 17.44 2.37
CA ARG A 72 0.67 17.08 3.77
C ARG A 72 1.30 15.69 3.90
N ASP A 73 1.97 15.48 5.03
CA ASP A 73 2.36 14.15 5.48
C ASP A 73 1.14 13.32 5.93
N ILE A 74 1.15 12.01 5.67
CA ILE A 74 0.05 11.11 6.04
C ILE A 74 -0.02 10.81 7.55
N LEU A 75 1.11 10.85 8.25
CA LEU A 75 1.22 10.71 9.71
C LEU A 75 0.74 11.97 10.45
N GLY A 76 0.67 13.11 9.76
CA GLY A 76 0.00 14.32 10.24
C GLY A 76 0.88 15.28 11.07
N GLY A 77 2.20 15.28 10.84
CA GLY A 77 3.16 16.23 11.41
C GLY A 77 3.94 17.01 10.34
N GLU A 78 4.95 17.78 10.76
CA GLU A 78 5.90 18.47 9.87
C GLU A 78 7.11 17.57 9.49
N GLU A 79 7.09 16.31 9.93
CA GLU A 79 8.21 15.37 9.81
C GLU A 79 8.29 14.67 8.45
N GLY A 80 7.34 14.90 7.54
CA GLY A 80 7.28 14.23 6.22
C GLY A 80 8.37 14.61 5.22
N GLY A 81 9.43 15.28 5.66
CA GLY A 81 10.53 15.73 4.82
C GLY A 81 10.15 16.81 3.81
N SER A 82 11.17 17.47 3.27
CA SER A 82 11.00 18.36 2.13
C SER A 82 10.95 17.54 0.85
N PRO A 83 10.15 17.95 -0.16
CA PRO A 83 10.24 17.32 -1.47
C PRO A 83 11.63 17.53 -2.09
N PRO A 84 12.07 16.64 -2.99
CA PRO A 84 13.27 16.88 -3.78
C PRO A 84 13.10 18.10 -4.68
N GLU A 85 14.15 18.91 -4.82
CA GLU A 85 14.14 20.11 -5.70
C GLU A 85 13.90 19.75 -7.17
N THR A 86 14.39 18.57 -7.57
CA THR A 86 14.21 18.02 -8.92
C THR A 86 13.68 16.60 -8.82
N VAL A 87 12.64 16.33 -9.60
CA VAL A 87 12.04 15.01 -9.72
C VAL A 87 12.68 14.29 -10.90
N ASN A 88 13.03 13.02 -10.68
CA ASN A 88 13.44 12.09 -11.73
C ASN A 88 12.63 10.80 -11.56
N LEU A 89 11.46 10.77 -12.20
CA LEU A 89 10.44 9.74 -12.03
C LEU A 89 10.58 8.65 -13.10
N PRO A 90 11.01 7.44 -12.74
CA PRO A 90 11.13 6.35 -13.71
C PRO A 90 9.76 5.82 -14.16
N ASN A 91 8.81 5.69 -13.23
CA ASN A 91 7.46 5.22 -13.46
C ASN A 91 6.51 5.72 -12.37
N ALA A 92 5.21 5.48 -12.55
CA ALA A 92 4.22 5.61 -11.49
C ALA A 92 3.45 4.30 -11.34
N ALA A 93 3.09 3.96 -10.11
CA ALA A 93 2.23 2.81 -9.85
C ALA A 93 0.78 3.28 -9.78
N ALA A 94 -0.15 2.49 -10.32
CA ALA A 94 -1.56 2.82 -10.42
C ALA A 94 -2.42 1.69 -9.84
N LEU A 95 -3.35 2.06 -8.96
CA LEU A 95 -4.23 1.16 -8.24
C LEU A 95 -5.68 1.66 -8.33
N ALA A 96 -6.54 0.89 -8.97
CA ALA A 96 -7.97 1.15 -8.94
C ALA A 96 -8.51 0.82 -7.53
N VAL A 97 -9.30 1.71 -6.94
CA VAL A 97 -9.86 1.54 -5.58
C VAL A 97 -11.33 1.95 -5.53
N LYS A 98 -12.10 1.35 -4.63
CA LYS A 98 -13.42 1.85 -4.27
C LYS A 98 -13.33 2.75 -3.05
N ALA A 99 -14.00 3.89 -3.11
CA ALA A 99 -14.10 4.81 -1.97
C ALA A 99 -15.46 5.50 -1.96
N GLY A 100 -16.20 5.38 -0.86
CA GLY A 100 -17.54 5.94 -0.74
C GLY A 100 -18.52 5.42 -1.80
N GLY A 101 -18.34 4.18 -2.25
CA GLY A 101 -19.14 3.58 -3.32
C GLY A 101 -18.78 4.04 -4.74
N LYS A 102 -17.77 4.89 -4.90
CA LYS A 102 -17.30 5.38 -6.21
C LYS A 102 -16.02 4.66 -6.62
N ASP A 103 -15.84 4.47 -7.91
CA ASP A 103 -14.55 4.06 -8.47
C ASP A 103 -13.59 5.26 -8.48
N ARG A 104 -12.37 5.02 -8.01
CA ARG A 104 -11.28 5.99 -7.92
C ARG A 104 -9.99 5.36 -8.45
N LEU A 105 -9.06 6.22 -8.84
CA LEU A 105 -7.70 5.83 -9.16
C LEU A 105 -6.76 6.40 -8.10
N ALA A 106 -6.00 5.55 -7.43
CA ALA A 106 -4.85 5.96 -6.63
C ALA A 106 -3.58 5.79 -7.46
N MET A 107 -2.73 6.80 -7.54
CA MET A 107 -1.41 6.69 -8.15
C MET A 107 -0.33 7.02 -7.12
N LEU A 108 0.72 6.21 -7.09
CA LEU A 108 1.87 6.41 -6.23
C LEU A 108 3.07 6.82 -7.09
N PHE A 109 3.66 7.94 -6.70
CA PHE A 109 4.86 8.52 -7.32
C PHE A 109 5.98 8.51 -6.28
N ASP A 110 6.95 7.61 -6.41
CA ASP A 110 8.18 7.69 -5.62
C ASP A 110 9.09 8.75 -6.27
N LEU A 111 9.21 9.91 -5.64
CA LEU A 111 9.92 11.07 -6.18
C LEU A 111 11.40 11.07 -5.80
N GLY A 112 11.85 10.09 -5.00
CA GLY A 112 13.21 10.02 -4.49
C GLY A 112 13.39 10.78 -3.18
N GLN A 113 14.56 11.36 -2.96
CA GLN A 113 14.97 11.94 -1.68
C GLN A 113 15.45 13.38 -1.86
N SER A 114 15.19 14.25 -0.88
CA SER A 114 15.86 15.54 -0.79
C SER A 114 17.32 15.37 -0.34
N GLN A 115 18.22 16.28 -0.72
CA GLN A 115 19.65 16.18 -0.38
C GLN A 115 19.94 16.06 1.13
N ASP A 116 19.11 16.69 1.95
CA ASP A 116 19.30 16.74 3.41
C ASP A 116 18.43 15.70 4.16
N SER A 117 17.85 14.72 3.46
CA SER A 117 17.01 13.69 4.07
C SER A 117 17.48 12.28 3.69
N ALA A 118 17.49 11.39 4.69
CA ALA A 118 17.66 9.96 4.47
C ALA A 118 16.35 9.26 4.09
N GLU A 119 15.20 9.92 4.29
CA GLU A 119 13.88 9.41 3.98
C GLU A 119 13.47 9.76 2.54
N GLY A 120 12.69 8.87 1.92
CA GLY A 120 12.04 9.12 0.64
C GLY A 120 10.97 10.19 0.71
N PHE A 121 10.54 10.65 -0.46
CA PHE A 121 9.38 11.50 -0.65
C PHE A 121 8.51 10.86 -1.73
N ALA A 122 7.35 10.31 -1.33
CA ALA A 122 6.50 9.56 -2.23
C ALA A 122 5.05 10.02 -2.13
N VAL A 123 4.52 10.56 -3.23
CA VAL A 123 3.18 11.13 -3.26
C VAL A 123 2.16 10.06 -3.66
N LEU A 124 1.21 9.79 -2.77
CA LEU A 124 -0.01 9.06 -3.10
C LEU A 124 -1.10 10.07 -3.48
N ALA A 125 -1.56 10.01 -4.72
CA ALA A 125 -2.58 10.90 -5.28
C ALA A 125 -3.87 10.16 -5.58
N LEU A 126 -5.02 10.76 -5.24
CA LEU A 126 -6.35 10.22 -5.48
C LEU A 126 -7.05 10.99 -6.60
N TYR A 127 -7.59 10.28 -7.59
CA TYR A 127 -8.27 10.88 -8.73
C TYR A 127 -9.73 10.45 -8.86
N ASP A 128 -10.57 11.42 -9.25
CA ASP A 128 -11.88 11.17 -9.86
C ASP A 128 -11.76 11.19 -11.38
N LEU A 129 -12.20 10.12 -12.03
CA LEU A 129 -12.13 9.95 -13.49
C LEU A 129 -13.50 9.93 -14.16
N ALA A 130 -14.61 10.11 -13.43
CA ALA A 130 -15.98 10.00 -13.97
C ALA A 130 -16.35 11.10 -14.99
N GLY A 131 -15.51 12.14 -15.14
CA GLY A 131 -15.66 13.20 -16.12
C GLY A 131 -14.30 13.78 -16.49
N LYS A 132 -14.16 15.12 -16.56
CA LYS A 132 -12.84 15.73 -16.59
C LYS A 132 -12.04 15.26 -15.37
N PRO A 133 -10.82 14.70 -15.52
CA PRO A 133 -10.04 14.22 -14.39
C PRO A 133 -9.84 15.30 -13.32
N LYS A 134 -9.94 14.90 -12.06
CA LYS A 134 -9.73 15.78 -10.90
C LYS A 134 -8.83 15.09 -9.88
N LEU A 135 -7.80 15.80 -9.44
CA LEU A 135 -7.07 15.44 -8.23
C LEU A 135 -7.94 15.79 -7.02
N LEU A 136 -8.25 14.78 -6.20
CA LEU A 136 -9.11 14.89 -5.02
C LEU A 136 -8.30 15.14 -3.74
N ASP A 137 -7.19 14.43 -3.57
CA ASP A 137 -6.24 14.57 -2.47
C ASP A 137 -4.87 14.05 -2.90
N ALA A 138 -3.82 14.58 -2.30
CA ALA A 138 -2.45 14.12 -2.47
C ALA A 138 -1.70 14.23 -1.14
N VAL A 139 -0.91 13.21 -0.81
CA VAL A 139 -0.21 13.09 0.48
C VAL A 139 1.15 12.47 0.30
N ASN A 140 2.14 12.90 1.09
CA ASN A 140 3.36 12.13 1.24
C ASN A 140 3.06 10.89 2.10
N VAL A 141 3.47 9.72 1.61
CA VAL A 141 3.32 8.41 2.30
C VAL A 141 4.66 7.71 2.51
N ALA A 142 5.76 8.36 2.16
CA ALA A 142 7.08 7.83 2.45
C ALA A 142 7.37 7.95 3.95
N VAL A 143 7.83 6.85 4.53
CA VAL A 143 8.34 6.79 5.91
C VAL A 143 9.72 6.13 5.97
N ASP A 144 10.31 5.92 4.80
CA ASP A 144 11.61 5.30 4.56
C ASP A 144 12.05 5.56 3.09
N ARG A 145 13.14 4.95 2.62
CA ARG A 145 13.80 5.28 1.35
C ARG A 145 12.98 4.99 0.09
N LEU A 146 12.58 3.74 -0.10
CA LEU A 146 11.93 3.29 -1.34
C LEU A 146 10.47 2.95 -1.07
N THR A 147 9.54 3.61 -1.75
CA THR A 147 8.11 3.51 -1.44
C THR A 147 7.31 2.90 -2.58
N SER A 148 6.49 1.89 -2.26
CA SER A 148 5.66 1.16 -3.23
C SER A 148 4.30 0.78 -2.65
N PHE A 149 3.37 0.34 -3.50
CA PHE A 149 2.20 -0.40 -3.02
C PHE A 149 2.65 -1.78 -2.53
N ARG A 150 2.17 -2.18 -1.35
CA ARG A 150 2.55 -3.44 -0.71
C ARG A 150 1.57 -4.54 -1.07
N GLU A 151 1.97 -5.76 -1.41
CA GLU A 151 1.02 -6.85 -1.66
C GLU A 151 0.36 -7.40 -0.37
N PRO A 152 -0.98 -7.46 -0.24
CA PRO A 152 -1.98 -6.93 -1.17
C PRO A 152 -2.09 -5.41 -1.09
N ALA A 153 -2.07 -4.75 -2.26
CA ALA A 153 -2.02 -3.28 -2.36
C ALA A 153 -3.27 -2.58 -1.80
N LYS A 154 -4.34 -3.35 -1.63
CA LYS A 154 -5.56 -2.92 -0.97
C LYS A 154 -6.27 -4.05 -0.27
N VAL A 155 -7.05 -3.70 0.74
CA VAL A 155 -7.92 -4.60 1.49
C VAL A 155 -9.34 -4.03 1.48
N SER A 156 -10.30 -4.79 0.98
CA SER A 156 -11.71 -4.37 0.99
C SER A 156 -12.23 -4.26 2.41
N ILE A 157 -12.63 -3.06 2.83
CA ILE A 157 -13.19 -2.76 4.15
C ILE A 157 -14.71 -2.56 4.12
N ALA A 158 -15.31 -2.37 2.94
CA ALA A 158 -16.75 -2.43 2.70
C ALA A 158 -17.02 -2.85 1.25
N ALA A 159 -18.29 -3.02 0.87
CA ALA A 159 -18.63 -3.28 -0.53
C ALA A 159 -18.21 -2.15 -1.49
N GLY A 160 -18.08 -0.93 -0.98
CA GLY A 160 -17.72 0.26 -1.75
C GLY A 160 -16.50 1.01 -1.20
N ASP A 161 -15.72 0.39 -0.32
CA ASP A 161 -14.57 1.02 0.31
C ASP A 161 -13.40 0.03 0.42
N ASP A 162 -12.26 0.44 -0.08
CA ASP A 162 -10.96 -0.23 0.04
C ASP A 162 -10.05 0.58 0.98
N ALA A 163 -9.27 -0.12 1.80
CA ALA A 163 -8.08 0.43 2.43
C ALA A 163 -6.89 0.18 1.49
N ILE A 164 -6.06 1.19 1.26
CA ILE A 164 -4.83 1.15 0.47
C ILE A 164 -3.67 0.81 1.40
N VAL A 165 -2.70 0.05 0.89
CA VAL A 165 -1.51 -0.34 1.64
C VAL A 165 -0.27 0.05 0.86
N THR A 166 0.52 0.95 1.43
CA THR A 166 1.85 1.32 0.90
C THR A 166 2.93 0.86 1.88
N THR A 167 4.14 0.64 1.38
CA THR A 167 5.30 0.31 2.20
C THR A 167 6.49 1.11 1.73
N SER A 168 7.22 1.68 2.67
CA SER A 168 8.57 2.19 2.46
C SER A 168 9.57 1.20 3.01
N THR A 169 10.71 1.00 2.33
CA THR A 169 11.74 0.04 2.75
C THR A 169 13.14 0.58 2.56
N HIS A 170 14.06 0.11 3.40
CA HIS A 170 15.49 0.13 3.13
C HIS A 170 16.17 -1.12 3.69
N PHE A 171 17.38 -1.40 3.20
CA PHE A 171 18.22 -2.47 3.73
C PHE A 171 19.61 -1.92 4.05
N ASN A 172 20.17 -2.34 5.16
CA ASN A 172 21.55 -2.06 5.55
C ASN A 172 22.23 -3.37 5.90
N SER A 173 23.25 -3.77 5.14
CA SER A 173 24.01 -5.01 5.36
C SER A 173 23.09 -6.24 5.52
N ASN A 174 22.84 -6.66 6.76
CA ASN A 174 22.05 -7.81 7.17
C ASN A 174 20.66 -7.47 7.75
N GLN A 175 20.26 -6.20 7.71
CA GLN A 175 19.03 -5.70 8.30
C GLN A 175 18.09 -5.16 7.21
N GLY A 176 16.82 -5.56 7.29
CA GLY A 176 15.75 -5.06 6.44
C GLY A 176 14.75 -4.27 7.27
N TYR A 177 14.41 -3.06 6.83
CA TYR A 177 13.48 -2.16 7.49
C TYR A 177 12.29 -1.92 6.57
N ALA A 178 11.09 -1.94 7.15
CA ALA A 178 9.88 -1.60 6.43
C ALA A 178 8.89 -0.83 7.30
N GLY A 179 8.40 0.29 6.80
CA GLY A 179 7.25 1.01 7.34
C GLY A 179 6.05 0.86 6.41
N THR A 180 4.97 0.24 6.88
CA THR A 180 3.74 0.01 6.12
C THR A 180 2.64 0.96 6.56
N MET A 181 2.12 1.77 5.64
CA MET A 181 0.96 2.63 5.88
C MET A 181 -0.32 1.91 5.46
N VAL A 182 -1.30 1.88 6.36
CA VAL A 182 -2.66 1.42 6.06
C VAL A 182 -3.55 2.66 5.97
N ILE A 183 -4.11 2.93 4.80
CA ILE A 183 -4.74 4.20 4.47
C ILE A 183 -6.17 3.96 4.00
N MET A 184 -7.15 4.72 4.48
CA MET A 184 -8.49 4.74 3.89
C MET A 184 -8.74 6.04 3.14
N VAL A 185 -9.69 6.02 2.21
CA VAL A 185 -10.26 7.24 1.63
C VAL A 185 -11.58 7.54 2.32
N ARG A 186 -11.74 8.78 2.79
CA ARG A 186 -12.99 9.28 3.38
C ARG A 186 -13.26 10.69 2.90
N ASN A 187 -14.49 10.95 2.44
CA ASN A 187 -14.90 12.27 1.94
C ASN A 187 -13.90 12.80 0.89
N ASP A 188 -13.51 11.91 -0.03
CA ASP A 188 -12.53 12.18 -1.09
C ASP A 188 -11.12 12.59 -0.59
N ARG A 189 -10.77 12.27 0.68
CA ARG A 189 -9.43 12.52 1.26
C ARG A 189 -8.81 11.26 1.90
N PHE A 190 -7.49 11.14 1.86
CA PHE A 190 -6.77 10.08 2.53
C PHE A 190 -6.77 10.27 4.05
N SER A 191 -6.93 9.19 4.79
CA SER A 191 -6.83 9.15 6.25
C SER A 191 -6.06 7.91 6.66
N LEU A 192 -5.05 8.09 7.49
CA LEU A 192 -4.30 6.98 8.05
C LEU A 192 -5.21 6.13 8.97
N ILE A 193 -5.15 4.82 8.80
CA ILE A 193 -5.67 3.82 9.74
C ILE A 193 -4.57 3.47 10.75
N ASP A 194 -3.38 3.11 10.26
CA ASP A 194 -2.21 2.83 11.09
C ASP A 194 -0.89 2.89 10.32
N ALA A 195 0.20 3.03 11.06
CA ALA A 195 1.59 2.90 10.58
C ALA A 195 2.24 1.70 11.29
N ILE A 196 2.66 0.69 10.53
CA ILE A 196 3.16 -0.58 11.06
C ILE A 196 4.61 -0.76 10.63
N TYR A 197 5.52 -0.87 11.59
CA TYR A 197 6.95 -1.01 11.33
C TYR A 197 7.41 -2.45 11.58
N THR A 198 8.05 -3.05 10.58
CA THR A 198 8.62 -4.40 10.64
C THR A 198 10.11 -4.38 10.36
N PHE A 199 10.81 -5.39 10.87
CA PHE A 199 12.26 -5.48 10.88
C PHE A 199 12.73 -6.92 10.69
N ASP A 200 13.60 -7.12 9.72
CA ASP A 200 14.19 -8.40 9.34
C ASP A 200 15.69 -8.39 9.63
N GLU A 201 16.24 -9.54 9.99
CA GLU A 201 17.66 -9.74 10.26
C GLU A 201 18.18 -11.01 9.57
N ASN A 202 19.37 -10.95 8.99
CA ASN A 202 20.01 -12.07 8.32
C ASN A 202 21.48 -12.20 8.73
N TYR A 203 21.73 -12.85 9.86
CA TYR A 203 23.07 -13.11 10.38
C TYR A 203 23.56 -14.50 9.94
N CYS A 204 24.87 -14.75 10.06
CA CYS A 204 25.43 -16.08 9.82
C CYS A 204 24.66 -17.14 10.62
N ALA A 205 24.43 -16.92 11.92
CA ALA A 205 23.90 -17.95 12.81
C ALA A 205 22.37 -18.15 12.71
N TYR A 206 21.63 -17.17 12.18
CA TYR A 206 20.18 -17.20 12.08
C TYR A 206 19.61 -16.15 11.13
N ARG A 207 18.37 -16.39 10.70
CA ARG A 207 17.51 -15.41 10.04
C ARG A 207 16.29 -15.11 10.90
N ARG A 208 15.95 -13.83 11.07
CA ARG A 208 14.70 -13.38 11.65
C ARG A 208 13.88 -12.62 10.61
N THR A 209 12.59 -12.88 10.54
CA THR A 209 11.68 -12.19 9.63
C THR A 209 10.40 -11.76 10.35
N GLN A 210 9.86 -10.61 9.95
CA GLN A 210 8.59 -10.06 10.41
C GLN A 210 7.64 -9.88 9.25
N ASN A 211 6.84 -10.91 8.98
CA ASN A 211 5.93 -10.92 7.83
C ASN A 211 4.55 -10.38 8.22
N LEU A 212 4.15 -9.27 7.61
CA LEU A 212 2.84 -8.66 7.82
C LEU A 212 1.76 -9.31 6.93
N ALA A 213 0.58 -9.53 7.48
CA ALA A 213 -0.58 -10.02 6.74
C ALA A 213 -1.85 -9.28 7.19
N PHE A 214 -2.79 -9.12 6.26
CA PHE A 214 -4.07 -8.47 6.51
C PHE A 214 -5.23 -9.42 6.33
N GLN A 215 -6.21 -9.31 7.22
CA GLN A 215 -7.44 -10.08 7.16
C GLN A 215 -8.64 -9.18 7.44
N ARG A 216 -9.61 -9.20 6.53
CA ARG A 216 -10.93 -8.60 6.78
C ARG A 216 -11.72 -9.50 7.73
N LEU A 217 -12.18 -8.93 8.84
CA LEU A 217 -13.01 -9.59 9.84
C LEU A 217 -14.45 -9.07 9.79
N GLY A 218 -15.37 -9.93 9.34
CA GLY A 218 -16.80 -9.67 9.28
C GLY A 218 -17.35 -9.71 7.85
N GLY A 219 -18.68 -9.87 7.73
CA GLY A 219 -19.38 -10.00 6.45
C GLY A 219 -19.53 -8.67 5.70
N GLN A 220 -20.65 -8.50 5.00
CA GLN A 220 -20.91 -7.35 4.12
C GLN A 220 -21.22 -6.03 4.86
N LYS A 221 -20.96 -5.94 6.17
CA LYS A 221 -21.19 -4.69 6.92
C LYS A 221 -20.21 -3.61 6.42
N PRO A 222 -20.67 -2.34 6.29
CA PRO A 222 -19.78 -1.22 6.04
C PRO A 222 -18.71 -1.10 7.12
N TYR A 223 -17.49 -0.74 6.72
CA TYR A 223 -16.33 -0.59 7.60
C TYR A 223 -16.09 -1.83 8.48
N ALA A 224 -15.97 -2.98 7.81
CA ALA A 224 -15.57 -4.24 8.40
C ALA A 224 -14.29 -4.06 9.23
N ARG A 225 -14.15 -4.88 10.27
CA ARG A 225 -12.94 -4.88 11.08
C ARG A 225 -11.79 -5.34 10.21
N LEU A 226 -10.63 -4.75 10.40
CA LEU A 226 -9.39 -5.15 9.75
C LEU A 226 -8.48 -5.74 10.81
N LYS A 227 -7.95 -6.93 10.60
CA LYS A 227 -6.89 -7.51 11.43
C LYS A 227 -5.59 -7.44 10.65
N ALA A 228 -4.55 -6.90 11.29
CA ALA A 228 -3.18 -7.01 10.84
C ALA A 228 -2.45 -7.98 11.77
N THR A 229 -1.65 -8.87 11.21
CA THR A 229 -0.82 -9.84 11.95
C THR A 229 0.61 -9.74 11.44
N VAL A 230 1.57 -9.52 12.33
CA VAL A 230 2.99 -9.73 12.06
C VAL A 230 3.36 -11.11 12.60
N THR A 231 3.82 -12.00 11.73
CA THR A 231 4.46 -13.25 12.14
C THR A 231 5.96 -12.98 12.28
N ASP A 232 6.43 -12.94 13.52
CA ASP A 232 7.84 -12.79 13.88
C ASP A 232 8.44 -14.19 14.06
N ALA A 233 9.38 -14.56 13.18
CA ALA A 233 9.97 -15.89 13.15
C ALA A 233 11.48 -15.83 13.08
N THR A 234 12.15 -16.57 13.98
CA THR A 234 13.60 -16.79 13.97
C THR A 234 13.89 -18.23 13.58
N VAL A 235 14.76 -18.42 12.59
CA VAL A 235 15.19 -19.73 12.09
C VAL A 235 16.72 -19.80 12.13
N PRO A 236 17.31 -20.81 12.79
CA PRO A 236 18.75 -21.06 12.74
C PRO A 236 19.17 -21.36 11.30
N SER A 237 20.31 -20.83 10.85
CA SER A 237 20.81 -21.05 9.48
C SER A 237 21.34 -22.47 9.28
N GLY A 238 21.85 -23.11 10.34
CA GLY A 238 22.61 -24.35 10.26
C GLY A 238 24.06 -24.16 9.78
N GLU A 239 24.50 -22.92 9.61
CA GLU A 239 25.87 -22.59 9.23
C GLU A 239 26.81 -22.65 10.45
N SER A 240 28.09 -22.95 10.18
CA SER A 240 29.13 -22.94 11.21
C SER A 240 29.57 -21.49 11.47
N CYS A 241 29.03 -20.89 12.51
CA CYS A 241 29.30 -19.52 12.92
C CYS A 241 29.99 -19.48 14.29
N ASP A 242 30.75 -18.42 14.56
CA ASP A 242 31.41 -18.23 15.86
C ASP A 242 30.40 -17.97 17.01
N GLU A 243 29.22 -17.48 16.66
CA GLU A 243 28.12 -17.21 17.60
C GLU A 243 27.20 -18.42 17.77
N VAL A 244 26.66 -18.59 18.98
CA VAL A 244 25.67 -19.64 19.25
C VAL A 244 24.37 -19.32 18.54
N SER A 245 23.93 -20.22 17.64
CA SER A 245 22.63 -20.08 16.99
C SER A 245 21.49 -20.05 18.03
N PRO A 246 20.55 -19.08 17.91
CA PRO A 246 19.35 -19.08 18.74
C PRO A 246 18.50 -20.32 18.46
N LYS A 247 17.55 -20.62 19.34
CA LYS A 247 16.53 -21.63 19.05
C LYS A 247 15.53 -21.09 18.03
N ALA A 248 15.00 -21.96 17.17
CA ALA A 248 13.89 -21.61 16.31
C ALA A 248 12.68 -21.16 17.15
N SER A 249 12.07 -20.06 16.75
CA SER A 249 10.89 -19.49 17.42
C SER A 249 9.97 -18.83 16.41
N SER A 250 8.67 -18.79 16.71
CA SER A 250 7.70 -18.06 15.93
C SER A 250 6.56 -17.59 16.82
N GLN A 251 6.11 -16.35 16.62
CA GLN A 251 4.97 -15.76 17.32
C GLN A 251 4.17 -14.85 16.39
N ASP A 252 2.84 -14.87 16.56
CA ASP A 252 1.94 -13.96 15.86
C ASP A 252 1.59 -12.77 16.76
N ILE A 253 1.85 -11.57 16.26
CA ILE A 253 1.53 -10.30 16.92
C ILE A 253 0.42 -9.65 16.13
N SER A 254 -0.75 -9.45 16.73
CA SER A 254 -1.94 -8.99 16.00
C SER A 254 -2.55 -7.72 16.59
N VAL A 255 -3.00 -6.84 15.71
CA VAL A 255 -3.87 -5.69 16.03
C VAL A 255 -5.16 -5.80 15.20
N THR A 256 -6.30 -5.53 15.83
CA THR A 256 -7.60 -5.43 15.14
C THR A 256 -8.10 -4.00 15.19
N TYR A 257 -8.31 -3.43 14.00
CA TYR A 257 -8.90 -2.12 13.79
C TYR A 257 -10.41 -2.27 13.63
N ARG A 258 -11.16 -1.50 14.43
CA ARG A 258 -12.61 -1.40 14.32
C ARG A 258 -13.01 0.02 13.96
N TRP A 259 -14.10 0.14 13.20
CA TRP A 259 -14.70 1.43 12.96
C TRP A 259 -15.29 2.02 14.26
N ASP A 260 -14.96 3.27 14.53
CA ASP A 260 -15.61 4.09 15.55
C ASP A 260 -16.47 5.14 14.85
N LYS A 261 -17.80 4.97 14.91
CA LYS A 261 -18.74 5.88 14.24
C LYS A 261 -18.70 7.28 14.84
N ALA A 262 -18.52 7.42 16.15
CA ALA A 262 -18.51 8.72 16.82
C ALA A 262 -17.25 9.50 16.46
N LYS A 263 -16.10 8.83 16.44
CA LYS A 263 -14.81 9.45 16.04
C LYS A 263 -14.61 9.49 14.53
N SER A 264 -15.48 8.81 13.78
CA SER A 264 -15.42 8.78 12.34
C SER A 264 -14.06 8.30 11.80
N ARG A 265 -13.48 7.29 12.45
CA ARG A 265 -12.19 6.68 12.07
C ARG A 265 -12.07 5.25 12.56
N TYR A 266 -11.10 4.52 12.04
CA TYR A 266 -10.68 3.25 12.63
C TYR A 266 -9.93 3.48 13.94
N VAL A 267 -10.14 2.59 14.90
CA VAL A 267 -9.42 2.55 16.18
C VAL A 267 -8.86 1.16 16.42
N ARG A 268 -7.60 1.09 16.82
CA ARG A 268 -6.92 -0.14 17.22
C ARG A 268 -7.42 -0.64 18.57
N ASN A 269 -7.35 -1.95 18.79
CA ASN A 269 -7.75 -2.60 20.04
C ASN A 269 -6.59 -2.79 21.04
N SER A 270 -5.35 -2.61 20.63
CA SER A 270 -4.14 -2.80 21.44
C SER A 270 -3.01 -1.89 20.96
N ASP A 271 -1.91 -1.90 21.72
CA ASP A 271 -0.63 -1.21 21.45
C ASP A 271 0.49 -2.19 21.00
N ALA A 272 0.10 -3.33 20.40
CA ALA A 272 1.02 -4.43 20.16
C ALA A 272 2.11 -4.09 19.12
N PHE A 273 1.80 -3.29 18.11
CA PHE A 273 2.77 -2.88 17.11
C PHE A 273 3.69 -1.77 17.59
N GLU A 274 3.26 -0.91 18.51
CA GLU A 274 4.14 0.04 19.19
C GLU A 274 5.19 -0.70 20.04
N LYS A 275 4.76 -1.74 20.76
CA LYS A 275 5.67 -2.60 21.53
C LYS A 275 6.67 -3.31 20.62
N LEU A 276 6.19 -3.88 19.51
CA LEU A 276 7.05 -4.52 18.52
C LEU A 276 8.09 -3.54 17.92
N SER A 277 7.66 -2.33 17.56
CA SER A 277 8.55 -1.29 17.06
C SER A 277 9.60 -0.89 18.10
N ALA A 278 9.21 -0.70 19.36
CA ALA A 278 10.13 -0.40 20.45
C ALA A 278 11.09 -1.56 20.76
N GLU A 279 10.71 -2.82 20.51
CA GLU A 279 11.60 -3.98 20.60
C GLU A 279 12.60 -4.02 19.43
N ASN A 280 12.14 -3.73 18.22
CA ASN A 280 13.01 -3.64 17.04
C ASN A 280 14.06 -2.53 17.22
N ALA A 281 13.68 -1.37 17.74
CA ALA A 281 14.58 -0.24 17.99
C ALA A 281 15.70 -0.51 19.02
N LYS A 282 15.63 -1.62 19.78
CA LYS A 282 16.73 -2.03 20.69
C LYS A 282 17.82 -2.84 19.97
N ARG A 283 17.63 -3.17 18.70
CA ARG A 283 18.52 -4.03 17.90
C ARG A 283 19.45 -3.25 16.98
N PHE A 284 19.33 -1.92 16.93
CA PHE A 284 20.19 -1.02 16.17
C PHE A 284 20.40 0.30 16.93
#